data_AF-A0A3A9BKG1-F1
#
_entry.id   AF-A0A3A9BKG1-F1
#
_cell.length_a   1.000
_cell.length_b   1.000
_cell.length_c   1.000
_cell.angle_alpha   90.00
_cell.angle_beta   90.00
_cell.angle_gamma   90.00
#
_symmetry.space_group_name_H-M   'P 1'
#
loop_
_entity.id
_entity.type
_entity.pdbx_description
1 polymer ?
#
loop_
_entity_poly.entity_id
_entity_poly.type
_entity_poly.pdbx_seq_one_letter_code
_entity_poly.pdbx_strand_id
1 'polypeptide(L)' 'MKKVVSAYIDKILEFDSLDEAKKYLDGMRTAGKNFHIMWECDLTGGKREIRIREQYYGSPMDSCITSRKRGGMNL' A
#
# COMPACT_ATOMS: atom_id res chain seq x y z
N MET A 1 18.14 -19.29 16.23
CA MET A 1 16.92 -19.67 15.45
C MET A 1 16.26 -18.40 14.95
N LYS A 2 15.73 -18.37 13.72
CA LYS A 2 15.05 -17.19 13.15
C LYS A 2 13.53 -17.29 13.33
N LYS A 3 12.86 -16.17 13.63
CA LYS A 3 11.40 -16.05 13.68
C LYS A 3 10.97 -15.00 12.66
N VAL A 4 9.97 -15.33 11.85
CA VAL A 4 9.36 -14.36 10.94
C VAL A 4 8.44 -13.47 11.75
N VAL A 5 8.76 -12.18 11.81
CA VAL A 5 7.97 -11.17 12.53
C VAL A 5 6.97 -10.49 11.60
N SER A 6 7.35 -10.25 10.34
CA SER A 6 6.44 -9.80 9.28
C SER A 6 6.94 -10.23 7.90
N ALA A 7 6.01 -10.44 6.96
CA ALA A 7 6.33 -10.67 5.55
C ALA A 7 5.22 -10.12 4.66
N TYR A 8 5.62 -9.43 3.58
CA TYR A 8 4.72 -8.76 2.66
C TYR A 8 5.28 -8.76 1.24
N ILE A 9 4.39 -8.62 0.27
CA ILE A 9 4.73 -8.36 -1.13
C ILE A 9 4.59 -6.86 -1.36
N ASP A 10 5.68 -6.21 -1.74
CA ASP A 10 5.68 -4.80 -2.13
C ASP A 10 5.38 -4.70 -3.63
N LYS A 11 4.34 -3.94 -4.00
CA LYS A 11 3.93 -3.73 -5.39
C LYS A 11 3.86 -2.23 -5.66
N ILE A 12 4.45 -1.79 -6.76
CA ILE A 12 4.33 -0.43 -7.29
C ILE A 12 3.53 -0.55 -8.58
N LEU A 13 2.41 0.16 -8.65
CA LEU A 13 1.45 0.07 -9.75
C LEU A 13 1.24 1.47 -10.32
N GLU A 14 1.46 1.61 -11.63
CA GLU A 14 1.05 2.79 -12.39
C GLU A 14 -0.31 2.50 -13.03
N PHE A 15 -1.24 3.43 -12.90
CA PHE A 15 -2.54 3.40 -13.53
C PHE A 15 -2.67 4.56 -14.50
N ASP A 16 -3.30 4.32 -15.65
CA ASP A 16 -3.54 5.36 -16.64
C ASP A 16 -4.64 6.35 -16.21
N SER A 17 -5.41 6.02 -15.17
CA SER A 17 -6.46 6.89 -14.62
C SER A 17 -6.72 6.68 -13.13
N LEU A 18 -7.17 7.75 -12.47
CA LEU A 18 -7.63 7.75 -11.08
C LEU A 18 -8.75 6.72 -10.81
N ASP A 19 -9.65 6.52 -11.78
CA ASP A 19 -10.78 5.60 -11.65
C ASP A 19 -10.35 4.13 -11.62
N GLU A 20 -9.39 3.75 -12.47
CA GLU A 20 -8.84 2.39 -12.48
C GLU A 20 -8.11 2.07 -11.18
N ALA A 21 -7.32 3.03 -10.68
CA ALA A 21 -6.64 2.89 -9.40
C ALA A 21 -7.64 2.65 -8.26
N LYS A 22 -8.77 3.39 -8.23
CA LYS A 22 -9.84 3.20 -7.24
C LYS A 22 -10.50 1.83 -7.38
N LYS A 23 -10.86 1.41 -8.60
CA LYS A 23 -11.45 0.08 -8.86
C LYS A 23 -10.54 -1.05 -8.42
N TYR A 24 -9.24 -0.92 -8.64
CA TYR A 24 -8.27 -1.91 -8.19
C TYR A 24 -8.20 -2.01 -6.66
N LEU A 25 -8.12 -0.87 -5.96
CA LEU A 25 -8.12 -0.83 -4.50
C LEU A 25 -9.42 -1.38 -3.91
N ASP A 26 -10.56 -1.04 -4.51
CA ASP A 26 -11.88 -1.54 -4.10
C ASP A 26 -12.01 -3.04 -4.31
N GLY A 27 -11.55 -3.55 -5.46
CA GLY A 27 -11.49 -4.98 -5.74
C GLY A 27 -10.65 -5.76 -4.72
N MET A 28 -9.52 -5.20 -4.26
CA MET A 28 -8.74 -5.82 -3.18
C MET A 28 -9.46 -5.83 -1.84
N ARG A 29 -10.20 -4.77 -1.50
CA ARG A 29 -11.02 -4.70 -0.27
C ARG A 29 -12.16 -5.70 -0.31
N THR A 30 -12.86 -5.77 -1.43
CA THR A 30 -13.98 -6.70 -1.66
C THR A 30 -13.50 -8.15 -1.65
N ALA A 31 -12.29 -8.42 -2.15
CA ALA A 31 -11.66 -9.74 -2.06
C ALA A 31 -11.19 -10.12 -0.65
N GLY A 32 -11.34 -9.24 0.36
CA GLY A 32 -10.92 -9.50 1.73
C GLY A 32 -9.39 -9.60 1.90
N LYS A 33 -8.62 -9.04 0.96
CA LYS A 33 -7.17 -9.08 1.01
C LYS A 33 -6.65 -8.13 2.10
N ASN A 34 -5.69 -8.60 2.88
CA ASN A 34 -4.94 -7.74 3.78
C ASN A 34 -3.85 -7.01 2.99
N PHE A 35 -4.00 -5.69 2.87
CA PHE A 35 -3.00 -4.84 2.25
C PHE A 35 -2.94 -3.47 2.92
N HIS A 36 -1.83 -2.77 2.71
CA HIS A 36 -1.61 -1.41 3.17
C HIS A 36 -1.13 -0.53 2.03
N ILE A 37 -1.74 0.65 1.88
CA ILE A 37 -1.30 1.66 0.93
C ILE A 37 -0.13 2.41 1.55
N MET A 38 1.04 2.32 0.92
CA MET A 38 2.25 2.94 1.44
C MET A 38 2.40 4.37 0.96
N TRP A 39 2.07 4.61 -0.29
CA TRP A 39 2.15 5.93 -0.90
C TRP A 39 1.29 5.96 -2.18
N GLU A 40 0.77 7.14 -2.46
CA GLU A 40 0.03 7.46 -3.68
C GLU A 40 0.60 8.75 -4.27
N CYS A 41 0.81 8.76 -5.59
CA CYS A 41 1.28 9.91 -6.33
C CYS A 41 0.44 10.13 -7.58
N ASP A 42 -0.02 11.36 -7.77
CA ASP A 42 -0.64 11.78 -9.01
C ASP A 42 0.45 12.23 -9.98
N LEU A 43 0.54 11.56 -11.12
CA LEU A 43 1.50 11.83 -12.17
C LEU A 43 0.90 12.80 -13.20
N THR A 44 1.78 13.47 -13.96
CA THR A 44 1.36 14.34 -15.05
C THR A 44 0.62 13.55 -16.12
N GLY A 45 -0.49 14.09 -16.64
CA GLY A 45 -1.32 13.41 -17.63
C GLY A 45 -2.46 12.57 -17.04
N GLY A 46 -2.81 12.73 -15.76
CA GLY A 46 -3.97 12.07 -15.14
C GLY A 46 -3.72 10.64 -14.68
N LYS A 47 -2.46 10.18 -14.82
CA LYS A 47 -1.98 8.90 -14.33
C LYS A 47 -1.81 8.91 -12.81
N ARG A 48 -1.89 7.75 -12.17
CA ARG A 48 -1.69 7.60 -10.73
C ARG A 48 -0.74 6.44 -10.44
N GLU A 49 0.28 6.69 -9.64
CA GLU A 49 1.15 5.64 -9.10
C GLU A 49 0.72 5.33 -7.65
N ILE A 50 0.57 4.05 -7.34
CA ILE A 50 0.25 3.58 -6.00
C ILE A 50 1.25 2.48 -5.61
N ARG A 51 1.86 2.66 -4.45
CA ARG A 51 2.64 1.62 -3.79
C ARG A 51 1.82 0.95 -2.71
N ILE A 52 1.64 -0.36 -2.82
CA ILE A 52 0.93 -1.18 -1.84
C ILE A 52 1.84 -2.26 -1.26
N ARG A 53 1.60 -2.62 -0.01
CA ARG A 53 2.09 -3.86 0.61
C ARG A 53 0.95 -4.81 0.83
N GLU A 54 1.00 -5.97 0.20
CA GLU A 54 0.02 -7.05 0.36
C GLU A 54 0.57 -8.12 1.30
N GLN A 55 -0.31 -8.76 2.08
CA GLN A 55 0.07 -9.88 2.95
C GLN A 55 0.66 -11.04 2.12
N TYR A 56 1.82 -11.55 2.54
CA TYR A 56 2.42 -12.72 1.91
C TYR A 56 1.91 -14.01 2.58
N TYR A 57 1.13 -14.85 1.86
CA TYR A 57 0.70 -16.19 2.30
C TYR A 57 0.22 -16.29 3.76
N GLY A 58 -0.63 -15.36 4.22
CA GLY A 58 -1.15 -15.37 5.59
C GLY A 58 -0.12 -15.03 6.67
N SER A 59 1.08 -14.58 6.29
CA SER A 59 2.10 -14.12 7.23
C SER A 59 1.60 -12.92 8.03
N PRO A 60 2.05 -12.76 9.28
CA PRO A 60 1.71 -11.57 10.06
C PRO A 60 2.13 -10.30 9.31
N MET A 61 1.24 -9.33 9.24
CA MET A 61 1.56 -7.97 8.79
C MET A 61 1.86 -7.11 10.00
N ASP A 62 2.90 -6.28 9.91
CA ASP A 62 3.27 -5.36 10.97
C ASP A 62 2.25 -4.21 11.05
N SER A 63 1.56 -4.08 12.19
CA SER A 63 0.53 -3.05 12.39
C SER A 63 1.08 -1.65 12.64
N CYS A 64 2.40 -1.49 12.86
CA CYS A 64 3.02 -0.22 13.24
C CYS A 64 3.39 0.68 12.06
N ILE A 65 3.10 0.26 10.82
CA ILE A 65 3.40 1.03 9.60
C ILE A 65 2.61 2.36 9.54
N THR A 66 1.44 2.43 10.18
CA THR A 66 0.57 3.63 10.22
C THR A 66 1.05 4.74 11.17
N SER A 67 2.08 4.49 11.99
CA SER A 67 2.47 5.41 13.08
C SER A 67 3.60 6.39 12.73
N ARG A 68 4.29 6.25 11.58
CA ARG A 68 5.24 7.28 11.10
C ARG A 68 4.49 8.41 10.40
N LYS A 69 3.62 9.10 11.15
CA LYS A 69 3.27 10.49 10.85
C LYS A 69 4.60 11.25 10.90
N ARG A 70 5.04 11.81 9.76
CA ARG A 70 6.22 12.69 9.71
C ARG A 70 6.07 13.69 10.84
N GLY A 71 6.98 13.65 11.82
CA GLY A 71 7.11 14.73 12.79
C GLY A 71 7.30 15.99 11.96
N GLY A 72 6.28 16.85 11.98
CA GLY A 72 6.39 18.19 11.44
C GLY A 72 7.52 18.88 12.18
N MET A 73 8.61 19.14 11.45
CA MET A 73 9.60 20.11 11.84
C MET A 73 8.89 21.46 11.70
N ASN A 74 8.41 22.00 12.83
CA ASN A 74 7.97 23.39 12.88
C ASN A 74 9.21 24.26 12.66
N LEU A 75 9.13 25.13 11.64
CA LEU A 75 9.96 26.33 11.49
C LEU A 75 9.26 27.48 12.20
#